data_AF-A0A5D2EPP0-F1
#
_entry.id   AF-A0A5D2EPP0-F1
#
_cell.length_a   1.000
_cell.length_b   1.000
_cell.length_c   1.000
_cell.angle_alpha   90.00
_cell.angle_beta   90.00
_cell.angle_gamma   90.00
#
_symmetry.space_group_name_H-M   'P 1'
#
loop_
_entity.id
_entity.type
_entity.pdbx_description
1 polymer ?
#
loop_
_entity_poly.entity_id
_entity_poly.type
_entity_poly.pdbx_seq_one_letter_code
_entity_poly.pdbx_strand_id
1 'polypeptide(L)'
;MTSITSLELNYLVFRHLQESGFTHSAFTLGHEAGINTSSIDGSLIPPGALIRFVQKGLQYLEMEANLSNSDAETDEDFSFLHPLDIITKDVNQLQQLVKERRKNRDKDRDREVEREYEGERGQVIEKERQEKEKEHDKDRKKELADTDMVTNQEENDSSQA
;
A
#
# COMPACT_ATOMS: atom_id res chain seq x y z
N MET A 1 -35.37 4.53 2.40
CA MET A 1 -34.24 5.06 1.61
C MET A 1 -34.57 6.47 1.20
N THR A 2 -33.62 7.39 1.33
CA THR A 2 -33.73 8.73 0.73
C THR A 2 -33.60 8.60 -0.79
N SER A 3 -34.57 9.08 -1.56
CA SER A 3 -34.53 9.07 -3.03
C SER A 3 -34.33 10.50 -3.55
N ILE A 4 -33.49 10.64 -4.57
CA ILE A 4 -33.32 11.89 -5.32
C ILE A 4 -34.37 11.98 -6.43
N THR A 5 -34.98 13.15 -6.59
CA THR A 5 -35.92 13.43 -7.69
C THR A 5 -35.17 13.88 -8.95
N SER A 6 -35.80 13.73 -10.12
CA SER A 6 -35.21 14.21 -11.38
C SER A 6 -34.97 15.72 -11.36
N LEU A 7 -35.82 16.48 -10.68
CA LEU A 7 -35.65 17.93 -10.55
C LEU A 7 -34.39 18.30 -9.76
N GLU A 8 -34.16 17.64 -8.61
CA GLU A 8 -32.96 17.85 -7.79
C GLU A 8 -31.69 17.45 -8.55
N LEU A 9 -31.71 16.32 -9.25
CA LEU A 9 -30.57 15.88 -10.07
C LEU A 9 -30.29 16.87 -11.22
N ASN A 10 -31.33 17.29 -11.94
CA ASN A 10 -31.20 18.27 -13.02
C ASN A 10 -30.64 19.60 -12.51
N TYR A 11 -31.06 20.03 -11.32
CA TYR A 11 -30.52 21.23 -10.69
C TYR A 11 -29.03 21.10 -10.38
N LEU A 12 -28.59 19.96 -9.85
CA LEU A 12 -27.17 19.68 -9.61
C LEU A 12 -26.34 19.68 -10.91
N VAL A 13 -26.88 19.10 -11.99
CA VAL A 13 -26.25 19.12 -13.32
C VAL A 13 -26.15 20.55 -13.84
N PHE A 14 -27.25 21.32 -13.79
CA PHE A 14 -27.26 22.73 -14.18
C PHE A 14 -26.22 23.56 -13.43
N ARG A 15 -26.15 23.41 -12.11
CA ARG A 15 -25.16 24.10 -11.28
C ARG A 15 -23.73 23.72 -11.66
N HIS A 16 -23.47 22.45 -11.91
CA HIS A 16 -22.16 21.99 -12.37
C HIS A 16 -21.77 22.60 -13.73
N LEU A 17 -22.72 22.71 -14.66
CA LEU A 17 -22.48 23.35 -15.95
C LEU A 17 -22.15 24.84 -15.80
N GLN A 18 -22.86 25.54 -14.92
CA GLN A 18 -22.56 26.95 -14.60
C GLN A 18 -21.17 27.11 -13.98
N GLU A 19 -20.86 26.29 -12.97
CA GLU A 19 -19.57 26.32 -12.24
C GLU A 19 -18.39 25.98 -13.15
N SER A 20 -18.59 25.14 -14.16
CA SER A 20 -17.56 24.74 -15.14
C SER A 20 -17.45 25.69 -16.34
N GLY A 21 -18.31 26.72 -16.44
CA GLY A 21 -18.28 27.69 -17.54
C GLY A 21 -19.00 27.24 -18.83
N PHE A 22 -19.79 26.16 -18.79
CA PHE A 22 -20.59 25.70 -19.93
C PHE A 22 -21.89 26.51 -20.08
N THR A 23 -21.74 27.82 -20.35
CA THR A 23 -22.83 28.81 -20.32
C THR A 23 -24.01 28.45 -21.24
N HIS A 24 -23.73 28.07 -22.50
CA HIS A 24 -24.78 27.69 -23.45
C HIS A 24 -25.51 26.40 -23.05
N SER A 25 -24.79 25.39 -22.56
CA SER A 25 -25.38 24.15 -22.08
C SER A 25 -26.24 24.37 -20.84
N ALA A 26 -25.74 25.17 -19.88
CA ALA A 26 -26.50 25.54 -18.69
C ALA A 26 -27.77 26.32 -19.05
N PHE A 27 -27.70 27.24 -20.01
CA PHE A 27 -28.87 27.99 -20.49
C PHE A 27 -29.94 27.07 -21.08
N THR A 28 -29.55 26.19 -22.02
CA THR A 28 -30.47 25.25 -22.67
C THR A 28 -31.10 24.31 -21.65
N LEU A 29 -30.29 23.68 -20.79
CA LEU A 29 -30.79 22.77 -19.76
C LEU A 29 -31.69 23.48 -18.75
N GLY A 30 -31.33 24.70 -18.34
CA GLY A 30 -32.11 25.49 -17.38
C GLY A 30 -33.54 25.76 -17.87
N HIS A 31 -33.70 25.98 -19.18
CA HIS A 31 -35.01 26.14 -19.82
C HIS A 31 -35.72 24.79 -20.02
N GLU A 32 -35.03 23.80 -20.60
CA GLU A 32 -35.62 22.49 -20.93
C GLU A 32 -36.07 21.71 -19.69
N ALA A 33 -35.28 21.76 -18.61
CA ALA A 33 -35.58 21.09 -17.35
C ALA A 33 -36.46 21.90 -16.39
N GLY A 34 -36.94 23.09 -16.80
CA GLY A 34 -37.82 23.94 -15.97
C GLY A 34 -37.16 24.44 -14.67
N ILE A 35 -35.83 24.56 -14.66
CA ILE A 35 -35.08 24.95 -13.45
C ILE A 35 -35.38 26.40 -13.07
N ASN A 36 -35.56 27.28 -14.05
CA ASN A 36 -35.89 28.69 -13.84
C ASN A 36 -37.23 28.89 -13.12
N THR A 37 -38.13 27.91 -13.18
CA THR A 37 -39.44 27.91 -12.51
C THR A 37 -39.48 26.98 -11.29
N SER A 38 -38.35 26.38 -10.93
CA SER A 38 -38.27 25.45 -9.80
C SER A 38 -38.28 26.18 -8.46
N SER A 39 -38.78 25.52 -7.42
CA SER A 39 -38.79 26.03 -6.04
C SER A 39 -37.47 25.82 -5.30
N ILE A 40 -36.42 25.35 -5.98
CA ILE A 40 -35.12 25.04 -5.38
C ILE A 40 -34.35 26.34 -5.14
N ASP A 41 -34.02 26.60 -3.87
CA ASP A 41 -33.15 27.71 -3.49
C ASP A 41 -31.68 27.36 -3.77
N GLY A 42 -31.10 28.00 -4.80
CA GLY A 42 -29.71 27.79 -5.19
C GLY A 42 -28.69 28.23 -4.15
N SER A 43 -29.05 29.14 -3.23
CA SER A 43 -28.13 29.61 -2.19
C SER A 43 -27.76 28.52 -1.18
N LEU A 44 -28.63 27.52 -1.02
CA LEU A 44 -28.43 26.38 -0.14
C LEU A 44 -27.50 25.32 -0.74
N ILE A 45 -27.26 25.35 -2.05
CA ILE A 45 -26.47 24.34 -2.76
C ILE A 45 -25.02 24.84 -2.86
N PRO A 46 -24.08 24.21 -2.14
CA PRO A 46 -22.69 24.63 -2.15
C PRO A 46 -22.04 24.41 -3.53
N PRO A 47 -21.01 25.18 -3.88
CA PRO A 47 -20.23 24.94 -5.08
C PRO A 47 -19.66 23.52 -5.12
N GLY A 48 -19.66 22.88 -6.30
CA GLY A 48 -19.14 21.53 -6.49
C GLY A 48 -20.01 20.42 -5.89
N ALA A 49 -21.27 20.70 -5.53
CA ALA A 49 -22.16 19.71 -4.92
C ALA A 49 -22.29 18.42 -5.74
N LEU A 50 -22.49 18.51 -7.07
CA LEU A 50 -22.59 17.33 -7.93
C LEU A 50 -21.32 16.47 -7.87
N ILE A 51 -20.15 17.09 -8.03
CA ILE A 51 -18.85 16.40 -7.98
C ILE A 51 -18.69 15.70 -6.63
N ARG A 52 -19.02 16.39 -5.53
CA ARG A 52 -18.94 15.83 -4.18
C ARG A 52 -19.84 14.61 -4.00
N PHE A 53 -21.08 14.65 -4.51
CA PHE A 53 -21.98 13.51 -4.46
C PHE A 53 -21.47 12.33 -5.30
N VAL A 54 -20.99 12.59 -6.52
CA VAL A 54 -20.39 11.56 -7.36
C VAL A 54 -19.18 10.92 -6.67
N GLN A 55 -18.26 11.72 -6.12
CA GLN A 55 -17.11 11.23 -5.36
C GLN A 55 -17.52 10.37 -4.17
N LYS A 56 -18.56 10.78 -3.42
CA LYS A 56 -19.11 10.00 -2.31
C LYS A 56 -19.77 8.70 -2.76
N GLY A 57 -20.45 8.71 -3.91
CA GLY A 57 -21.00 7.51 -4.54
C GLY A 57 -19.91 6.52 -4.95
N LEU A 58 -18.81 7.01 -5.53
CA LEU A 58 -17.65 6.17 -5.86
C LEU A 58 -17.01 5.56 -4.60
N GLN A 59 -16.84 6.35 -3.54
CA GLN A 59 -16.34 5.85 -2.25
C GLN A 59 -17.26 4.78 -1.64
N TYR A 60 -18.57 4.94 -1.79
CA TYR A 60 -19.54 3.95 -1.32
C TYR A 60 -19.39 2.63 -2.07
N LEU A 61 -19.30 2.66 -3.41
CA LEU A 61 -19.07 1.46 -4.21
C LEU A 61 -17.71 0.81 -3.92
N GLU A 62 -16.68 1.63 -3.69
CA GLU A 62 -15.36 1.15 -3.27
C GLU A 62 -15.42 0.43 -1.92
N MET A 63 -16.17 0.96 -0.95
CA MET A 63 -16.42 0.28 0.31
C MET A 63 -17.17 -1.03 0.13
N GLU A 64 -18.26 -1.05 -0.65
CA GLU A 64 -19.01 -2.28 -0.94
C GLU A 64 -18.15 -3.36 -1.59
N ALA A 65 -17.21 -2.97 -2.46
CA ALA A 65 -16.27 -3.90 -3.07
C ALA A 65 -15.21 -4.42 -2.08
N ASN A 66 -14.87 -3.64 -1.05
CA ASN A 66 -13.92 -4.03 -0.01
C ASN A 66 -14.56 -4.84 1.13
N LEU A 67 -15.88 -4.78 1.29
CA LEU A 67 -16.63 -5.63 2.21
C LEU A 67 -16.76 -7.05 1.62
N SER A 68 -15.95 -7.99 2.11
CA SER A 68 -16.14 -9.41 1.79
C SER A 68 -17.42 -9.92 2.46
N ASN A 69 -18.22 -10.71 1.73
CA ASN A 69 -19.40 -11.43 2.27
C ASN A 69 -19.04 -12.53 3.32
N SER A 70 -17.80 -12.58 3.77
CA SER A 70 -17.33 -13.57 4.73
C SER A 70 -17.23 -12.86 6.08
N ASP A 71 -18.01 -13.31 7.06
CA ASP A 71 -17.95 -12.94 8.49
C ASP A 71 -16.57 -13.21 9.15
N ALA A 72 -15.55 -13.53 8.36
CA ALA A 72 -14.21 -13.84 8.81
C ALA A 72 -13.37 -12.57 8.77
N GLU A 73 -13.24 -11.98 9.96
CA GLU A 73 -12.18 -11.08 10.40
C GLU A 73 -12.14 -9.69 9.76
N THR A 74 -12.44 -8.72 10.62
CA THR A 74 -12.54 -7.29 10.41
C THR A 74 -11.18 -6.60 10.15
N ASP A 75 -10.17 -7.37 9.76
CA ASP A 75 -8.75 -6.96 9.73
C ASP A 75 -8.13 -7.08 8.33
N GLU A 76 -8.96 -7.17 7.28
CA GLU A 76 -8.47 -7.07 5.91
C GLU A 76 -8.19 -5.60 5.55
N ASP A 77 -6.94 -5.31 5.18
CA ASP A 77 -6.53 -4.00 4.69
C ASP A 77 -7.44 -3.48 3.56
N PHE A 78 -7.81 -2.21 3.64
CA PHE A 78 -8.57 -1.52 2.60
C PHE A 78 -7.74 -1.39 1.32
N SER A 79 -8.30 -1.82 0.18
CA SER A 79 -7.69 -1.65 -1.13
C SER A 79 -8.37 -0.50 -1.88
N PHE A 80 -7.59 0.55 -2.14
CA PHE A 80 -8.01 1.63 -3.02
C PHE A 80 -8.17 1.13 -4.47
N LEU A 81 -9.22 1.61 -5.14
CA LEU A 81 -9.58 1.32 -6.53
C LEU A 81 -9.44 2.58 -7.38
N HIS A 82 -9.15 2.42 -8.67
CA HIS A 82 -9.09 3.58 -9.56
C HIS A 82 -10.51 4.05 -9.88
N PRO A 83 -10.82 5.36 -9.90
CA PRO A 83 -12.18 5.85 -10.17
C PRO A 83 -12.80 5.30 -11.45
N LEU A 84 -11.98 5.17 -12.51
CA LEU A 84 -12.45 4.60 -13.78
C LEU A 84 -12.82 3.12 -13.67
N ASP A 85 -12.15 2.34 -12.83
CA ASP A 85 -12.55 0.95 -12.56
C ASP A 85 -13.93 0.92 -11.91
N ILE A 86 -14.16 1.76 -10.89
CA ILE A 86 -15.44 1.84 -10.16
C ILE A 86 -16.60 2.23 -11.09
N ILE A 87 -16.35 3.10 -12.07
CA ILE A 87 -17.36 3.54 -13.03
C ILE A 87 -17.68 2.48 -14.09
N THR A 88 -16.71 1.64 -14.45
CA THR A 88 -16.80 0.74 -15.62
C THR A 88 -17.08 -0.72 -15.29
N LYS A 89 -16.96 -1.11 -14.02
CA LYS A 89 -17.04 -2.50 -13.57
C LYS A 89 -18.18 -2.69 -12.57
N ASP A 90 -18.75 -3.88 -12.55
CA ASP A 90 -19.75 -4.25 -11.55
C ASP A 90 -19.10 -4.58 -10.19
N VAL A 91 -19.91 -4.66 -9.13
CA VAL A 91 -19.44 -4.92 -7.77
C VAL A 91 -18.66 -6.24 -7.68
N ASN A 92 -19.06 -7.28 -8.41
CA ASN A 92 -18.37 -8.58 -8.37
C ASN A 92 -16.97 -8.49 -8.99
N GLN A 93 -16.85 -7.77 -10.10
CA GLN A 93 -15.57 -7.49 -10.76
C GLN A 93 -14.67 -6.64 -9.86
N LEU A 94 -15.22 -5.63 -9.18
CA LEU A 94 -14.48 -4.82 -8.22
C LEU A 94 -13.98 -5.66 -7.03
N GLN A 95 -14.81 -6.55 -6.50
CA GLN A 95 -14.41 -7.50 -5.45
C GLN A 95 -13.27 -8.43 -5.90
N GLN A 96 -13.29 -8.90 -7.16
CA GLN A 96 -12.19 -9.70 -7.70
C GLN A 96 -10.89 -8.92 -7.78
N LEU A 97 -10.94 -7.65 -8.20
CA LEU A 97 -9.76 -6.77 -8.21
C LEU A 97 -9.20 -6.54 -6.82
N VAL A 98 -10.07 -6.30 -5.83
CA VAL A 98 -9.67 -6.15 -4.43
C VAL A 98 -8.96 -7.42 -3.94
N LYS A 99 -9.54 -8.60 -4.20
CA LYS A 99 -8.94 -9.90 -3.83
C LYS A 99 -7.59 -10.13 -4.51
N GLU A 100 -7.47 -9.81 -5.79
CA GLU A 100 -6.21 -9.95 -6.53
C GLU A 100 -5.13 -9.01 -5.98
N ARG A 101 -5.48 -7.76 -5.69
CA ARG A 101 -4.54 -6.78 -5.11
C ARG A 101 -4.07 -7.20 -3.72
N ARG A 102 -4.97 -7.70 -2.87
CA ARG A 102 -4.62 -8.23 -1.54
C ARG A 102 -3.67 -9.43 -1.66
N LYS A 103 -4.00 -10.41 -2.49
CA LYS A 103 -3.14 -11.59 -2.74
C LYS A 103 -1.75 -11.21 -3.25
N ASN A 104 -1.64 -10.17 -4.07
CA ASN A 104 -0.34 -9.71 -4.55
C ASN A 104 0.46 -9.02 -3.43
N ARG A 105 -0.18 -8.22 -2.57
CA ARG A 105 0.47 -7.64 -1.39
C ARG A 105 0.97 -8.71 -0.42
N ASP A 106 0.17 -9.74 -0.15
CA ASP A 106 0.56 -10.83 0.75
C ASP A 106 1.78 -11.58 0.21
N LYS A 107 1.78 -11.90 -1.10
CA LYS A 107 2.94 -12.53 -1.75
C LYS A 107 4.20 -11.67 -1.68
N ASP A 108 4.07 -10.36 -1.85
CA ASP A 108 5.21 -9.46 -1.79
C ASP A 108 5.76 -9.37 -0.35
N ARG A 109 4.88 -9.40 0.65
CA ARG A 109 5.25 -9.47 2.07
C ARG A 109 5.96 -10.79 2.41
N ASP A 110 5.44 -11.92 1.95
CA ASP A 110 6.07 -13.23 2.16
C ASP A 110 7.48 -13.28 1.56
N ARG A 111 7.66 -12.72 0.35
CA ARG A 111 8.96 -12.62 -0.31
C ARG A 111 9.94 -11.71 0.41
N GLU A 112 9.45 -10.63 1.02
CA GLU A 112 10.27 -9.72 1.81
C GLU A 112 10.79 -10.43 3.07
N VAL A 113 9.91 -11.14 3.78
CA VAL A 113 10.25 -11.95 4.95
C VAL A 113 11.26 -13.05 4.61
N GLU A 114 11.08 -13.76 3.48
CA GLU A 114 12.05 -14.77 3.02
C GLU A 114 13.44 -14.16 2.79
N ARG A 115 13.52 -12.99 2.17
CA ARG A 115 14.80 -12.30 1.93
C ARG A 115 15.47 -11.85 3.22
N GLU A 116 14.69 -11.39 4.21
CA GLU A 116 15.21 -11.03 5.53
C GLU A 116 15.80 -12.25 6.23
N TYR A 117 15.08 -13.39 6.26
CA TYR A 117 15.59 -14.64 6.85
C TYR A 117 16.86 -15.14 6.15
N GLU A 118 16.93 -15.09 4.82
CA GLU A 118 18.14 -15.45 4.08
C GLU A 118 19.32 -14.50 4.40
N GLY A 119 19.05 -13.20 4.51
CA GLY A 119 20.02 -12.20 4.91
C GLY A 119 20.56 -12.42 6.33
N GLU A 120 19.68 -12.66 7.30
CA GLU A 120 20.05 -12.97 8.67
C GLU A 120 20.88 -14.26 8.75
N ARG A 121 20.45 -15.32 8.05
CA ARG A 121 21.18 -16.59 8.01
C ARG A 121 22.57 -16.42 7.38
N GLY A 122 22.68 -15.62 6.33
CA GLY A 122 23.97 -15.24 5.72
C GLY A 122 24.88 -14.52 6.70
N GLN A 123 24.34 -13.58 7.49
CA GLN A 123 25.10 -12.86 8.53
C GLN A 123 25.58 -13.79 9.65
N VAL A 124 24.76 -14.76 10.07
CA VAL A 124 25.15 -15.75 11.09
C VAL A 124 26.30 -16.62 10.60
N ILE A 125 26.22 -17.14 9.36
CA ILE A 125 27.28 -17.97 8.75
C ILE A 125 28.58 -17.17 8.63
N GLU A 126 28.49 -15.91 8.20
CA GLU A 126 29.68 -15.04 8.06
C GLU A 126 30.31 -14.73 9.43
N LYS A 127 29.51 -14.52 10.49
CA LYS A 127 30.02 -14.36 11.86
C LYS A 127 30.75 -15.61 12.34
N GLU A 128 30.17 -16.81 12.17
CA GLU A 128 30.84 -18.06 12.56
C GLU A 128 32.17 -18.26 11.83
N ARG A 129 32.24 -17.91 10.54
CA ARG A 129 33.48 -18.01 9.77
C ARG A 129 34.54 -17.04 10.29
N GLN A 130 34.17 -15.79 10.57
CA GLN A 130 35.10 -14.81 11.15
C GLN A 130 35.58 -15.20 12.55
N GLU A 131 34.74 -15.87 13.35
CA GLU A 131 35.15 -16.41 14.65
C GLU A 131 36.16 -17.55 14.52
N LYS A 132 35.93 -18.50 13.60
CA LYS A 132 36.88 -19.59 13.31
C LYS A 132 38.22 -19.09 12.78
N GLU A 133 38.20 -18.09 11.88
CA GLU A 133 39.43 -17.46 11.38
C GLU A 133 40.22 -16.79 12.53
N LYS A 134 39.54 -16.10 13.45
CA LYS A 134 40.18 -15.50 14.64
C LYS A 134 40.74 -16.55 15.62
N GLU A 135 40.07 -17.70 15.76
CA GLU A 135 40.54 -18.80 16.62
C GLU A 135 41.80 -19.44 16.05
N HIS A 136 41.80 -19.76 14.75
CA HIS A 136 42.97 -20.32 14.06
C HIS A 136 44.18 -19.37 14.11
N ASP A 137 43.96 -18.06 13.97
CA ASP A 137 45.04 -17.07 14.12
C ASP A 137 45.59 -16.99 15.54
N LYS A 138 44.76 -17.20 16.57
CA LYS A 138 45.23 -17.28 17.96
C LYS A 138 46.05 -18.53 18.22
N ASP A 139 45.61 -19.67 17.72
CA ASP A 139 46.31 -20.95 17.89
C ASP A 139 47.67 -20.92 17.19
N ARG A 140 47.72 -20.40 15.95
CA ARG A 140 48.97 -20.23 15.22
C ARG A 140 49.97 -19.32 15.94
N LYS A 141 49.47 -18.23 16.58
CA LYS A 141 50.33 -17.35 17.39
C LYS A 141 50.84 -18.03 18.66
N LYS A 142 50.05 -18.92 19.28
CA LYS A 142 50.50 -19.72 20.43
C LYS A 142 51.56 -20.74 20.02
N GLU A 143 51.35 -21.49 18.93
CA GLU A 143 52.33 -22.45 18.43
C GLU A 143 53.67 -21.78 18.12
N LEU A 144 53.66 -20.61 17.47
CA LEU A 144 54.88 -19.84 17.21
C LEU A 144 55.59 -19.46 18.52
N ALA A 145 54.85 -18.99 19.53
CA ALA A 145 55.41 -18.62 20.82
C ALA A 145 55.99 -19.82 21.60
N ASP A 146 55.31 -20.99 21.56
CA ASP A 146 55.81 -22.22 22.18
C ASP A 146 57.07 -22.74 21.45
N THR A 147 57.08 -22.67 20.11
CA THR A 147 58.26 -23.06 19.30
C THR A 147 59.46 -22.17 19.61
N ASP A 148 59.24 -20.85 19.73
CA ASP A 148 60.27 -19.88 20.12
C ASP A 148 60.78 -20.13 21.55
N MET A 149 59.96 -20.60 22.48
CA MET A 149 60.44 -20.96 23.83
C MET A 149 61.30 -22.22 23.83
N VAL A 150 60.93 -23.24 23.03
CA VAL A 150 61.68 -24.50 22.95
C VAL A 150 63.05 -24.30 22.29
N THR A 151 63.12 -23.54 21.19
CA THR A 151 64.41 -23.22 20.55
C THR A 151 65.33 -22.42 21.47
N ASN A 152 64.79 -21.46 22.21
CA ASN A 152 65.56 -20.71 23.20
C ASN A 152 66.03 -21.59 24.39
N GLN A 153 65.34 -22.68 24.70
CA GLN A 153 65.76 -23.65 25.72
C GLN A 153 66.85 -24.60 25.19
N GLU A 154 66.71 -25.12 23.97
CA GLU A 154 67.71 -25.97 23.32
C GLU A 154 69.04 -25.24 23.06
N GLU A 155 68.99 -23.95 22.68
CA GLU A 155 70.18 -23.11 22.54
C GLU A 155 70.88 -22.85 23.89
N ASN A 156 70.12 -22.81 24.99
CA ASN A 156 70.69 -22.64 26.33
C ASN A 156 71.33 -23.91 26.87
N ASP A 157 70.72 -25.08 26.64
CA ASP A 157 71.25 -26.37 27.09
C ASP A 157 72.46 -26.84 26.26
N SER A 158 72.50 -26.52 24.96
CA SER A 158 73.67 -26.80 24.10
C SER A 158 74.86 -25.87 24.37
N SER A 159 74.65 -24.77 25.07
CA SER A 159 75.71 -23.86 25.51
C SER A 159 76.34 -24.24 26.86
N GLN A 160 75.82 -25.28 27.54
CA GLN A 160 76.28 -25.74 28.87
C GLN A 160 76.93 -27.14 28.88
N ALA A 161 77.05 -27.82 27.73
CA ALA A 161 77.79 -29.07 27.56
C ALA A 161 79.17 -28.83 26.90
#